data_AF-A0A6L3N6H2-F1
#
_entry.id   AF-A0A6L3N6H2-F1
#
_cell.length_a   1.000
_cell.length_b   1.000
_cell.length_c   1.000
_cell.angle_alpha   90.00
_cell.angle_beta   90.00
_cell.angle_gamma   90.00
#
_symmetry.space_group_name_H-M   'P 1'
#
loop_
_entity.id
_entity.type
_entity.pdbx_description
1 polymer ?
#
loop_
_entity_poly.entity_id
_entity_poly.type
_entity_poly.pdbx_seq_one_letter_code
_entity_poly.pdbx_strand_id
1 'polypeptide(L)'
;RQTAQARAATDSRNDAVGTALGPAESRLAPALRWLVDDLHLSPDAARQIAEYLARTRAALGALPTQDTLVMERFFDESGGTQLVIHSPFGSRINRAWGLALRKRFCRSFNFELQAAATDDAIVLSLSLAHSFALDEVWRYLRSASAEHVLIQALLDAPMFGVRWRWNATTALALPRFTGGRRTAPQLQRMKSEDLLATVFPDQVACLENVVGEREIPHHPLVDQTLDDCLHDAMDTEGWLALLRRIESGAIELIARDLPAPSPLAAEILNAKPYAFLDDAPLEERRTQAVQSRRWSDPESADDLGALDADAIDAVRDEAWPLVRDADEMHDALLTLACVADSEARALEGWPERLTELAERRRATKLVTPGGAALWVPVERLVCIRALHPDARVAPALKVPAACAQPWEADAALVDVIRARLTGFGPLTLGAIAQPLGLPAATIATALAALEREGYVMRGRFTPGATADEWCERHLLARIHRYTVKRLRREIEPVERADFMRFLFHWQHMTPDTRGTGRDALAAVVEQLEGYEAAASAWEDALLPARLTDYTAGGLDELCRSGKLVWTRIGAPARAAGTP
;
A
#
# COMPACT_ATOMS: atom_id res chain seq x y z
N ARG A 1 26.41 -65.17 -27.97
CA ARG A 1 27.83 -64.73 -27.86
C ARG A 1 28.19 -64.07 -29.20
N GLN A 2 27.75 -62.84 -29.47
CA GLN A 2 28.63 -61.66 -29.33
C GLN A 2 27.86 -60.32 -29.15
N THR A 3 26.62 -60.34 -28.68
CA THR A 3 25.79 -59.12 -28.48
C THR A 3 25.20 -59.00 -27.07
N ALA A 4 25.77 -59.72 -26.10
CA ALA A 4 25.31 -59.73 -24.70
C ALA A 4 26.30 -59.06 -23.71
N GLN A 5 27.31 -58.33 -24.19
CA GLN A 5 28.36 -57.71 -23.36
C GLN A 5 28.50 -56.19 -23.53
N ALA A 6 27.62 -55.53 -24.28
CA ALA A 6 27.65 -54.07 -24.48
C ALA A 6 26.55 -53.30 -23.71
N ARG A 7 25.79 -53.96 -22.83
CA ARG A 7 24.67 -53.35 -22.06
C ARG A 7 24.92 -53.25 -20.55
N ALA A 8 26.14 -53.46 -20.08
CA ALA A 8 26.47 -53.50 -18.65
C ALA A 8 27.53 -52.45 -18.22
N ALA A 9 27.73 -51.38 -18.99
CA ALA A 9 28.75 -50.36 -18.69
C ALA A 9 28.23 -48.91 -18.68
N THR A 10 26.91 -48.71 -18.59
CA THR A 10 26.31 -47.36 -18.51
C THR A 10 25.33 -47.24 -17.34
N ASP A 11 25.57 -47.99 -16.26
CA ASP A 11 24.63 -48.14 -15.13
C ASP A 11 25.24 -47.70 -13.78
N SER A 12 26.17 -46.74 -13.77
CA SER A 12 26.81 -46.30 -12.51
C SER A 12 27.24 -44.84 -12.44
N ARG A 13 26.52 -43.92 -13.11
CA ARG A 13 26.70 -42.47 -12.92
C ARG A 13 25.39 -41.69 -13.14
N ASN A 14 24.41 -41.91 -12.28
CA ASN A 14 23.38 -40.89 -12.01
C ASN A 14 22.68 -41.04 -10.64
N ASP A 15 23.37 -41.61 -9.65
CA ASP A 15 22.96 -41.50 -8.24
C ASP A 15 23.51 -40.19 -7.64
N ALA A 16 22.94 -39.07 -8.05
CA ALA A 16 22.90 -37.82 -7.31
C ALA A 16 22.03 -36.82 -8.09
N VAL A 17 21.07 -36.22 -7.38
CA VAL A 17 20.11 -35.18 -7.80
C VAL A 17 18.74 -35.72 -8.18
N GLY A 18 17.79 -35.54 -7.26
CA GLY A 18 16.35 -35.64 -7.56
C GLY A 18 15.55 -36.48 -6.57
N THR A 19 15.60 -36.18 -5.27
CA THR A 19 14.45 -36.45 -4.39
C THR A 19 13.26 -35.65 -4.91
N ALA A 20 12.48 -36.25 -5.79
CA ALA A 20 11.18 -35.75 -6.21
C ALA A 20 10.24 -35.80 -5.00
N LEU A 21 10.07 -34.65 -4.34
CA LEU A 21 8.92 -34.37 -3.50
C LEU A 21 7.67 -34.60 -4.37
N GLY A 22 6.75 -35.46 -3.93
CA GLY A 22 5.42 -35.56 -4.54
C GLY A 22 4.71 -34.20 -4.52
N PRO A 23 3.66 -33.98 -5.33
CA PRO A 23 2.96 -32.70 -5.36
C PRO A 23 2.46 -32.41 -3.94
N ALA A 24 3.06 -31.42 -3.30
CA ALA A 24 2.66 -30.99 -1.97
C ALA A 24 1.19 -30.56 -2.07
N GLU A 25 0.31 -31.24 -1.33
CA GLU A 25 -1.11 -30.88 -1.27
C GLU A 25 -1.19 -29.39 -0.91
N SER A 26 -1.86 -28.59 -1.75
CA SER A 26 -1.93 -27.13 -1.57
C SER A 26 -2.34 -26.80 -0.14
N ARG A 27 -1.67 -25.80 0.48
CA ARG A 27 -2.02 -25.33 1.84
C ARG A 27 -3.47 -24.86 1.95
N LEU A 28 -4.13 -24.57 0.82
CA LEU A 28 -5.53 -24.15 0.73
C LEU A 28 -6.51 -25.33 0.69
N ALA A 29 -6.05 -26.57 0.46
CA ALA A 29 -6.92 -27.74 0.27
C ALA A 29 -7.95 -27.96 1.40
N PRO A 30 -7.63 -27.76 2.70
CA PRO A 30 -8.63 -27.88 3.76
C PRO A 30 -9.76 -26.86 3.64
N ALA A 31 -9.43 -25.59 3.32
CA ALA A 31 -10.42 -24.53 3.15
C ALA A 31 -11.28 -24.76 1.90
N LEU A 32 -10.67 -25.20 0.80
CA LEU A 32 -11.39 -25.54 -0.43
C LEU A 32 -12.38 -26.68 -0.21
N ARG A 33 -11.97 -27.75 0.49
CA ARG A 33 -12.87 -28.85 0.85
C ARG A 33 -14.05 -28.35 1.67
N TRP A 34 -13.82 -27.56 2.72
CA TRP A 34 -14.90 -27.01 3.53
C TRP A 34 -15.88 -26.14 2.72
N LEU A 35 -15.37 -25.26 1.84
CA LEU A 35 -16.21 -24.41 0.99
C LEU A 35 -17.07 -25.22 -0.01
N VAL A 36 -16.55 -26.34 -0.53
CA VAL A 36 -17.24 -27.19 -1.51
C VAL A 36 -18.16 -28.21 -0.82
N ASP A 37 -17.68 -28.88 0.22
CA ASP A 37 -18.35 -30.00 0.85
C ASP A 37 -19.43 -29.54 1.85
N ASP A 38 -19.14 -28.50 2.65
CA ASP A 38 -20.05 -28.02 3.70
C ASP A 38 -20.96 -26.86 3.22
N LEU A 39 -20.40 -25.93 2.43
CA LEU A 39 -21.16 -24.78 1.90
C LEU A 39 -21.70 -25.00 0.48
N HIS A 40 -21.35 -26.11 -0.16
CA HIS A 40 -21.82 -26.48 -1.51
C HIS A 40 -21.53 -25.41 -2.58
N LEU A 41 -20.42 -24.67 -2.44
CA LEU A 41 -19.97 -23.72 -3.46
C LEU A 41 -19.38 -24.45 -4.66
N SER A 42 -19.44 -23.82 -5.84
CA SER A 42 -18.73 -24.34 -7.00
C SER A 42 -17.22 -24.34 -6.75
N PRO A 43 -16.46 -25.33 -7.27
CA PRO A 43 -15.01 -25.40 -7.07
C PRO A 43 -14.27 -24.12 -7.49
N ASP A 44 -14.74 -23.45 -8.53
CA ASP A 44 -14.13 -22.20 -9.02
C ASP A 44 -14.40 -21.02 -8.08
N ALA A 45 -15.62 -20.90 -7.54
CA ALA A 45 -15.94 -19.87 -6.55
C ALA A 45 -15.16 -20.11 -5.24
N ALA A 46 -15.11 -21.37 -4.78
CA ALA A 46 -14.33 -21.75 -3.59
C ALA A 46 -12.85 -21.39 -3.76
N ARG A 47 -12.28 -21.67 -4.94
CA ARG A 47 -10.90 -21.31 -5.28
C ARG A 47 -10.66 -19.82 -5.22
N GLN A 48 -11.49 -19.02 -5.88
CA GLN A 48 -11.35 -17.56 -5.87
C GLN A 48 -11.43 -16.97 -4.46
N ILE A 49 -12.37 -17.42 -3.64
CA ILE A 49 -12.51 -16.97 -2.25
C ILE A 49 -11.26 -17.33 -1.43
N ALA A 50 -10.83 -18.59 -1.49
CA ALA A 50 -9.68 -19.06 -0.73
C ALA A 50 -8.39 -18.35 -1.13
N GLU A 51 -8.14 -18.17 -2.43
CA GLU A 51 -6.97 -17.45 -2.94
C GLU A 51 -7.01 -15.96 -2.60
N TYR A 52 -8.18 -15.32 -2.68
CA TYR A 52 -8.34 -13.92 -2.30
C TYR A 52 -8.05 -13.70 -0.81
N LEU A 53 -8.64 -14.51 0.08
CA LEU A 53 -8.41 -14.41 1.52
C LEU A 53 -6.98 -14.85 1.92
N ALA A 54 -6.41 -15.84 1.26
CA ALA A 54 -5.03 -16.26 1.52
C ALA A 54 -4.04 -15.13 1.22
N ARG A 55 -4.21 -14.40 0.11
CA ARG A 55 -3.39 -13.23 -0.23
C ARG A 55 -3.53 -12.11 0.79
N THR A 56 -4.75 -11.82 1.23
CA THR A 56 -5.00 -10.86 2.31
C THR A 56 -4.30 -11.27 3.60
N ARG A 57 -4.42 -12.53 4.01
CA ARG A 57 -3.76 -13.04 5.21
C ARG A 57 -2.25 -12.97 5.10
N ALA A 58 -1.69 -13.25 3.92
CA ALA A 58 -0.25 -13.14 3.68
C ALA A 58 0.23 -11.68 3.86
N ALA A 59 -0.50 -10.71 3.32
CA ALA A 59 -0.17 -9.28 3.44
C ALA A 59 -0.36 -8.74 4.88
N LEU A 60 -1.49 -9.06 5.52
CA LEU A 60 -1.86 -8.49 6.82
C LEU A 60 -1.34 -9.30 8.02
N GLY A 61 -0.97 -10.56 7.79
CA GLY A 61 -0.63 -11.55 8.82
C GLY A 61 -1.85 -12.28 9.40
N ALA A 62 -3.04 -11.67 9.34
CA ALA A 62 -4.30 -12.23 9.81
C ALA A 62 -5.45 -11.77 8.90
N LEU A 63 -6.60 -12.44 9.03
CA LEU A 63 -7.84 -11.98 8.41
C LEU A 63 -8.63 -11.13 9.41
N PRO A 64 -9.21 -10.00 8.98
CA PRO A 64 -10.13 -9.24 9.81
C PRO A 64 -11.36 -10.07 10.18
N THR A 65 -11.73 -10.05 11.46
CA THR A 65 -12.92 -10.70 12.02
C THR A 65 -13.55 -9.80 13.09
N GLN A 66 -14.62 -10.25 13.74
CA GLN A 66 -15.22 -9.52 14.87
C GLN A 66 -14.38 -9.58 16.16
N ASP A 67 -13.35 -10.42 16.20
CA ASP A 67 -12.44 -10.58 17.34
C ASP A 67 -10.99 -10.19 17.00
N THR A 68 -10.68 -9.95 15.72
CA THR A 68 -9.39 -9.47 15.24
C THR A 68 -9.60 -8.31 14.27
N LEU A 69 -9.27 -7.09 14.69
CA LEU A 69 -9.31 -5.92 13.83
C LEU A 69 -7.92 -5.64 13.26
N VAL A 70 -7.89 -5.26 11.98
CA VAL A 70 -6.63 -4.98 11.29
C VAL A 70 -6.67 -3.57 10.73
N MET A 71 -5.61 -2.82 10.99
CA MET A 71 -5.35 -1.53 10.38
C MET A 71 -4.16 -1.67 9.45
N GLU A 72 -4.33 -1.26 8.20
CA GLU A 72 -3.23 -1.13 7.27
C GLU A 72 -3.01 0.33 6.88
N ARG A 73 -1.75 0.70 6.64
CA ARG A 73 -1.39 2.00 6.08
C ARG A 73 -0.43 1.77 4.91
N PHE A 74 -0.74 2.39 3.77
CA PHE A 74 0.07 2.27 2.55
C PHE A 74 0.13 3.59 1.80
N PHE A 75 1.08 3.72 0.88
CA PHE A 75 1.28 4.96 0.12
C PHE A 75 0.25 5.15 -0.99
N ASP A 76 -0.08 6.41 -1.28
CA ASP A 76 -0.79 6.82 -2.49
C ASP A 76 0.18 7.47 -3.51
N GLU A 77 -0.26 7.63 -4.75
CA GLU A 77 0.59 8.20 -5.82
C GLU A 77 0.95 9.67 -5.63
N SER A 78 0.15 10.41 -4.86
CA SER A 78 0.47 11.81 -4.54
C SER A 78 1.58 11.92 -3.49
N GLY A 79 2.02 10.79 -2.93
CA GLY A 79 3.05 10.68 -1.89
C GLY A 79 2.50 10.69 -0.47
N GLY A 80 1.19 10.85 -0.26
CA GLY A 80 0.59 10.66 1.06
C GLY A 80 0.35 9.20 1.35
N THR A 81 -0.46 8.92 2.38
CA THR A 81 -0.81 7.55 2.76
C THR A 81 -2.31 7.39 2.92
N GLN A 82 -2.80 6.18 2.72
CA GLN A 82 -4.15 5.78 3.06
C GLN A 82 -4.08 4.89 4.28
N LEU A 83 -4.91 5.18 5.26
CA LEU A 83 -5.09 4.34 6.45
C LEU A 83 -6.45 3.66 6.33
N VAL A 84 -6.45 2.33 6.28
CA VAL A 84 -7.65 1.52 6.20
C VAL A 84 -7.80 0.70 7.48
N ILE A 85 -8.97 0.78 8.12
CA ILE A 85 -9.36 -0.05 9.25
C ILE A 85 -10.34 -1.08 8.73
N HIS A 86 -9.96 -2.35 8.74
CA HIS A 86 -10.83 -3.47 8.42
C HIS A 86 -11.65 -3.84 9.66
N SER A 87 -12.96 -3.66 9.55
CA SER A 87 -13.92 -3.71 10.65
C SER A 87 -15.26 -4.28 10.13
N PRO A 88 -15.49 -5.61 10.28
CA PRO A 88 -16.71 -6.29 9.81
C PRO A 88 -17.88 -6.11 10.80
N PHE A 89 -18.16 -4.86 11.18
CA PHE A 89 -19.20 -4.46 12.13
C PHE A 89 -20.36 -3.70 11.46
N GLY A 90 -20.33 -3.51 10.14
CA GLY A 90 -21.37 -2.84 9.38
C GLY A 90 -21.23 -1.33 9.32
N SER A 91 -21.81 -0.74 8.29
CA SER A 91 -21.62 0.66 7.93
C SER A 91 -22.12 1.65 8.98
N ARG A 92 -23.12 1.27 9.79
CA ARG A 92 -23.66 2.14 10.86
C ARG A 92 -22.64 2.37 11.98
N ILE A 93 -21.92 1.32 12.39
CA ILE A 93 -20.84 1.41 13.38
C ILE A 93 -19.61 2.06 12.75
N ASN A 94 -19.23 1.62 11.55
CA ASN A 94 -18.05 2.14 10.86
C ASN A 94 -18.16 3.63 10.52
N ARG A 95 -19.36 4.13 10.22
CA ARG A 95 -19.64 5.55 9.99
C ARG A 95 -19.45 6.39 11.26
N ALA A 96 -19.99 5.94 12.40
CA ALA A 96 -19.77 6.60 13.69
C ALA A 96 -18.27 6.67 14.02
N TRP A 97 -17.59 5.54 13.85
CA TRP A 97 -16.16 5.46 14.11
C TRP A 97 -15.34 6.36 13.17
N GLY A 98 -15.60 6.31 11.87
CA GLY A 98 -14.89 7.12 10.87
C GLY A 98 -15.06 8.63 11.08
N LEU A 99 -16.28 9.09 11.40
CA LEU A 99 -16.55 10.50 11.70
C LEU A 99 -15.80 10.96 12.96
N ALA A 100 -15.85 10.18 14.04
CA ALA A 100 -15.16 10.51 15.28
C ALA A 100 -13.63 10.53 15.10
N LEU A 101 -13.07 9.57 14.36
CA LEU A 101 -11.64 9.54 14.04
C LEU A 101 -11.25 10.76 13.22
N ARG A 102 -12.00 11.08 12.15
CA ARG A 102 -11.76 12.25 11.31
C ARG A 102 -11.63 13.52 12.16
N LYS A 103 -12.60 13.78 13.05
CA LYS A 103 -12.59 14.96 13.94
C LYS A 103 -11.38 14.95 14.89
N ARG A 104 -10.99 13.79 15.40
CA ARG A 104 -9.83 13.65 16.30
C ARG A 104 -8.52 13.99 15.59
N PHE A 105 -8.34 13.53 14.36
CA PHE A 105 -7.18 13.88 13.54
C PHE A 105 -7.13 15.37 13.21
N CYS A 106 -8.27 16.00 12.86
CA CYS A 106 -8.32 17.44 12.59
C CYS A 106 -7.79 18.28 13.77
N ARG A 107 -8.12 17.91 15.02
CA ARG A 107 -7.66 18.63 16.21
C ARG A 107 -6.14 18.51 16.45
N SER A 108 -5.55 17.38 16.08
CA SER A 108 -4.12 17.12 16.31
C SER A 108 -3.22 17.76 15.24
N PHE A 109 -3.72 17.91 14.02
CA PHE A 109 -2.89 18.24 12.85
C PHE A 109 -3.41 19.43 12.02
N ASN A 110 -4.56 20.02 12.39
CA ASN A 110 -5.14 21.27 11.86
C ASN A 110 -5.46 21.28 10.36
N PHE A 111 -6.02 20.19 9.84
CA PHE A 111 -6.50 20.07 8.46
C PHE A 111 -7.62 19.01 8.40
N GLU A 112 -8.53 19.13 7.44
CA GLU A 112 -9.61 18.15 7.26
C GLU A 112 -9.17 16.95 6.43
N LEU A 113 -9.52 15.76 6.91
CA LEU A 113 -9.25 14.50 6.24
C LEU A 113 -10.42 14.05 5.40
N GLN A 114 -10.15 13.56 4.19
CA GLN A 114 -11.12 12.79 3.41
C GLN A 114 -11.32 11.41 4.08
N ALA A 115 -12.57 10.99 4.20
CA ALA A 115 -12.92 9.75 4.88
C ALA A 115 -14.11 9.03 4.23
N ALA A 116 -14.07 7.70 4.21
CA ALA A 116 -15.20 6.85 3.84
C ALA A 116 -15.37 5.68 4.80
N ALA A 117 -16.59 5.15 4.88
CA ALA A 117 -16.91 3.94 5.62
C ALA A 117 -17.86 3.05 4.80
N THR A 118 -17.52 1.77 4.68
CA THR A 118 -18.36 0.68 4.15
C THR A 118 -18.77 -0.26 5.28
N ASP A 119 -19.45 -1.36 4.95
CA ASP A 119 -19.83 -2.37 5.92
C ASP A 119 -18.63 -3.08 6.56
N ASP A 120 -17.52 -3.17 5.82
CA ASP A 120 -16.35 -3.94 6.23
C ASP A 120 -15.11 -3.09 6.51
N ALA A 121 -15.11 -1.79 6.17
CA ALA A 121 -13.92 -0.97 6.33
C ALA A 121 -14.19 0.53 6.55
N ILE A 122 -13.17 1.21 7.08
CA ILE A 122 -13.08 2.68 7.18
C ILE A 122 -11.77 3.08 6.50
N VAL A 123 -11.80 4.14 5.68
CA VAL A 123 -10.58 4.72 5.08
C VAL A 123 -10.43 6.18 5.47
N LEU A 124 -9.18 6.56 5.79
CA LEU A 124 -8.74 7.93 6.07
C LEU A 124 -7.55 8.27 5.15
N SER A 125 -7.68 9.33 4.37
CA SER A 125 -6.62 9.76 3.43
C SER A 125 -5.68 10.78 4.06
N LEU A 126 -4.49 10.35 4.44
CA LEU A 126 -3.47 11.14 5.14
C LEU A 126 -2.54 11.86 4.14
N SER A 127 -2.18 13.10 4.43
CA SER A 127 -1.11 13.82 3.72
C SER A 127 0.28 13.50 4.28
N LEU A 128 1.33 13.94 3.57
CA LEU A 128 2.74 13.80 3.99
C LEU A 128 3.07 14.39 5.38
N ALA A 129 2.28 15.37 5.84
CA ALA A 129 2.48 15.99 7.15
C ALA A 129 2.10 15.06 8.34
N HIS A 130 1.41 13.95 8.07
CA HIS A 130 0.93 13.03 9.09
C HIS A 130 1.99 12.02 9.47
N SER A 131 2.60 12.26 10.62
CA SER A 131 3.62 11.39 11.17
C SER A 131 3.21 10.91 12.56
N PHE A 132 2.92 9.62 12.67
CA PHE A 132 2.56 8.95 13.93
C PHE A 132 2.75 7.43 13.81
N ALA A 133 2.89 6.75 14.95
CA ALA A 133 2.90 5.29 15.03
C ALA A 133 1.50 4.72 14.75
N LEU A 134 1.40 3.75 13.83
CA LEU A 134 0.09 3.27 13.36
C LEU A 134 -0.76 2.66 14.48
N ASP A 135 -0.14 1.98 15.45
CA ASP A 135 -0.83 1.34 16.57
C ASP A 135 -1.45 2.35 17.56
N GLU A 136 -0.94 3.58 17.62
CA GLU A 136 -1.47 4.62 18.49
C GLU A 136 -2.90 5.03 18.09
N VAL A 137 -3.27 4.88 16.82
CA VAL A 137 -4.61 5.24 16.29
C VAL A 137 -5.72 4.47 16.99
N TRP A 138 -5.49 3.22 17.41
CA TRP A 138 -6.45 2.45 18.19
C TRP A 138 -6.83 3.12 19.52
N ARG A 139 -5.95 3.98 20.05
CA ARG A 139 -6.11 4.66 21.36
C ARG A 139 -6.61 6.09 21.23
N TYR A 140 -6.82 6.60 20.01
CA TYR A 140 -7.20 7.99 19.77
C TYR A 140 -8.59 8.34 20.30
N LEU A 141 -9.47 7.34 20.37
CA LEU A 141 -10.83 7.46 20.88
C LEU A 141 -10.98 6.58 22.11
N ARG A 142 -11.62 7.15 23.14
CA ARG A 142 -11.89 6.46 24.41
C ARG A 142 -13.39 6.36 24.60
N SER A 143 -13.88 5.21 25.05
CA SER A 143 -15.32 4.96 25.16
C SER A 143 -16.03 5.98 26.05
N ALA A 144 -15.34 6.52 27.06
CA ALA A 144 -15.87 7.53 27.98
C ALA A 144 -16.09 8.93 27.36
N SER A 145 -15.43 9.26 26.24
CA SER A 145 -15.52 10.59 25.62
C SER A 145 -15.80 10.56 24.11
N ALA A 146 -15.86 9.37 23.51
CA ALA A 146 -15.99 9.20 22.06
C ALA A 146 -17.34 9.71 21.53
N GLU A 147 -18.43 9.57 22.30
CA GLU A 147 -19.74 10.07 21.92
C GLU A 147 -19.75 11.59 21.76
N HIS A 148 -19.15 12.33 22.71
CA HIS A 148 -19.01 13.79 22.61
C HIS A 148 -18.23 14.22 21.36
N VAL A 149 -17.15 13.49 21.04
CA VAL A 149 -16.37 13.72 19.82
C VAL A 149 -17.20 13.44 18.57
N LEU A 150 -17.99 12.36 18.57
CA LEU A 150 -18.89 12.02 17.46
C LEU A 150 -19.96 13.09 17.26
N ILE A 151 -20.58 13.58 18.35
CA ILE A 151 -21.57 14.66 18.29
C ILE A 151 -20.97 15.88 17.59
N GLN A 152 -19.78 16.33 18.01
CA GLN A 152 -19.10 17.47 17.37
C GLN A 152 -18.67 17.20 15.93
N ALA A 153 -18.39 15.94 15.57
CA ALA A 153 -18.05 15.55 14.20
C ALA A 153 -19.28 15.51 13.28
N LEU A 154 -20.41 15.04 13.81
CA LEU A 154 -21.69 14.88 13.12
C LEU A 154 -22.27 16.24 12.70
N LEU A 155 -22.05 17.29 13.51
CA LEU A 155 -22.52 18.63 13.17
C LEU A 155 -21.98 19.09 11.80
N ASP A 156 -20.74 18.75 11.45
CA ASP A 156 -20.16 19.07 10.14
C ASP A 156 -20.51 18.03 9.05
N ALA A 157 -21.22 16.95 9.39
CA ALA A 157 -21.51 15.88 8.47
C ALA A 157 -22.75 16.20 7.60
N PRO A 158 -22.75 15.83 6.31
CA PRO A 158 -23.84 16.18 5.38
C PRO A 158 -25.20 15.61 5.80
N MET A 159 -25.19 14.49 6.52
CA MET A 159 -26.40 13.82 7.02
C MET A 159 -27.19 14.66 8.02
N PHE A 160 -26.53 15.54 8.79
CA PHE A 160 -27.20 16.35 9.80
C PHE A 160 -28.24 17.27 9.16
N GLY A 161 -27.86 18.02 8.11
CA GLY A 161 -28.79 18.90 7.40
C GLY A 161 -29.96 18.16 6.73
N VAL A 162 -29.71 16.93 6.25
CA VAL A 162 -30.75 16.08 5.66
C VAL A 162 -31.76 15.63 6.73
N ARG A 163 -31.29 15.16 7.88
CA ARG A 163 -32.12 14.71 9.00
C ARG A 163 -32.86 15.87 9.67
N TRP A 164 -32.19 17.01 9.85
CA TRP A 164 -32.81 18.25 10.32
C TRP A 164 -34.03 18.62 9.49
N ARG A 165 -33.87 18.65 8.16
CA ARG A 165 -34.95 18.99 7.24
C ARG A 165 -36.08 17.95 7.27
N TRP A 166 -35.75 16.67 7.43
CA TRP A 166 -36.75 15.62 7.62
C TRP A 166 -37.57 15.85 8.88
N ASN A 167 -36.92 16.12 10.02
CA ASN A 167 -37.56 16.35 11.31
C ASN A 167 -38.40 17.63 11.31
N ALA A 168 -37.85 18.74 10.81
CA ALA A 168 -38.58 19.99 10.66
C ALA A 168 -39.81 19.85 9.75
N THR A 169 -39.71 19.04 8.69
CA THR A 169 -40.85 18.76 7.80
C THR A 169 -41.89 17.89 8.52
N THR A 170 -41.46 16.82 9.19
CA THR A 170 -42.34 15.83 9.85
C THR A 170 -43.08 16.44 11.05
N ALA A 171 -42.40 17.27 11.83
CA ALA A 171 -42.97 18.04 12.93
C ALA A 171 -43.88 19.20 12.48
N LEU A 172 -44.08 19.39 11.17
CA LEU A 172 -44.86 20.49 10.59
C LEU A 172 -44.34 21.89 10.94
N ALA A 173 -43.06 22.00 11.30
CA ALA A 173 -42.39 23.28 11.57
C ALA A 173 -42.15 24.10 10.28
N LEU A 174 -42.18 23.44 9.12
CA LEU A 174 -42.04 24.08 7.81
C LEU A 174 -43.37 24.08 7.04
N PRO A 175 -43.74 25.20 6.39
CA PRO A 175 -44.95 25.26 5.56
C PRO A 175 -44.79 24.35 4.33
N ARG A 176 -45.61 23.28 4.26
CA ARG A 176 -45.63 22.33 3.14
C ARG A 176 -46.40 22.84 1.92
N PHE A 177 -47.34 23.76 2.16
CA PHE A 177 -48.16 24.40 1.16
C PHE A 177 -48.13 25.92 1.36
N THR A 178 -48.15 26.67 0.27
CA THR A 178 -48.26 28.14 0.29
C THR A 178 -49.19 28.53 -0.85
N GLY A 179 -50.27 29.25 -0.54
CA GLY A 179 -51.28 29.63 -1.55
C GLY A 179 -51.96 28.44 -2.23
N GLY A 180 -52.23 27.35 -1.49
CA GLY A 180 -52.89 26.15 -2.01
C GLY A 180 -52.02 25.25 -2.90
N ARG A 181 -50.75 25.60 -3.14
CA ARG A 181 -49.79 24.79 -3.91
C ARG A 181 -48.70 24.23 -3.00
N ARG A 182 -48.22 23.03 -3.33
CA ARG A 182 -47.10 22.39 -2.62
C ARG A 182 -45.84 23.22 -2.82
N THR A 183 -45.12 23.49 -1.72
CA THR A 183 -43.86 24.23 -1.77
C THR A 183 -42.79 23.41 -2.49
N ALA A 184 -42.07 24.06 -3.42
CA ALA A 184 -41.02 23.41 -4.19
C ALA A 184 -39.87 22.93 -3.28
N PRO A 185 -39.21 21.79 -3.59
CA PRO A 185 -38.14 21.24 -2.75
C PRO A 185 -36.99 22.21 -2.45
N GLN A 186 -36.60 23.05 -3.41
CA GLN A 186 -35.55 24.05 -3.24
C GLN A 186 -35.93 25.09 -2.16
N LEU A 187 -37.17 25.60 -2.23
CA LEU A 187 -37.69 26.53 -1.23
C LEU A 187 -37.85 25.87 0.15
N GLN A 188 -38.15 24.56 0.21
CA GLN A 188 -38.17 23.83 1.47
C GLN A 188 -36.77 23.69 2.08
N ARG A 189 -35.71 23.55 1.26
CA ARG A 189 -34.33 23.53 1.75
C ARG A 189 -33.93 24.88 2.35
N MET A 190 -34.16 25.97 1.60
CA MET A 190 -33.86 27.33 2.08
C MET A 190 -34.59 27.63 3.40
N LYS A 191 -35.90 27.35 3.49
CA LYS A 191 -36.66 27.56 4.74
C LYS A 191 -36.18 26.67 5.89
N SER A 192 -35.69 25.48 5.59
CA SER A 192 -35.13 24.57 6.60
C SER A 192 -33.81 25.09 7.15
N GLU A 193 -32.98 25.69 6.28
CA GLU A 193 -31.73 26.36 6.65
C GLU A 193 -32.00 27.63 7.48
N ASP A 194 -32.99 28.44 7.08
CA ASP A 194 -33.42 29.63 7.85
C ASP A 194 -33.88 29.25 9.28
N LEU A 195 -34.65 28.15 9.39
CA LEU A 195 -35.08 27.62 10.69
C LEU A 195 -33.89 27.11 11.50
N LEU A 196 -32.92 26.45 10.86
CA LEU A 196 -31.70 25.99 11.52
C LEU A 196 -30.90 27.18 12.07
N ALA A 197 -30.71 28.21 11.25
CA ALA A 197 -30.00 29.43 11.65
C ALA A 197 -30.65 30.15 12.84
N THR A 198 -31.97 30.03 12.97
CA THR A 198 -32.72 30.63 14.09
C THR A 198 -32.62 29.81 15.37
N VAL A 199 -32.73 28.48 15.25
CA VAL A 199 -32.78 27.55 16.41
C VAL A 199 -31.39 27.17 16.90
N PHE A 200 -30.44 27.03 15.99
CA PHE A 200 -29.06 26.64 16.25
C PHE A 200 -28.09 27.54 15.44
N PRO A 201 -27.90 28.80 15.84
CA PRO A 201 -27.08 29.77 15.09
C PRO A 201 -25.63 29.30 14.91
N ASP A 202 -25.04 28.69 15.93
CA ASP A 202 -23.67 28.16 15.92
C ASP A 202 -23.41 27.12 14.83
N GLN A 203 -24.46 26.42 14.40
CA GLN A 203 -24.37 25.40 13.34
C GLN A 203 -24.13 25.99 11.96
N VAL A 204 -24.57 27.24 11.72
CA VAL A 204 -24.38 27.97 10.46
C VAL A 204 -23.39 29.13 10.60
N ALA A 205 -22.80 29.29 11.78
CA ALA A 205 -21.87 30.35 12.07
C ALA A 205 -20.60 30.23 11.21
N CYS A 206 -20.04 31.39 10.82
CA CYS A 206 -18.74 31.42 10.17
C CYS A 206 -17.70 30.80 11.10
N LEU A 207 -16.89 29.86 10.59
CA LEU A 207 -15.84 29.19 11.35
C LEU A 207 -14.83 30.17 11.97
N GLU A 208 -14.65 31.36 11.40
CA GLU A 208 -13.79 32.41 11.95
C GLU A 208 -14.32 33.00 13.28
N ASN A 209 -15.63 32.88 13.55
CA ASN A 209 -16.28 33.43 14.74
C ASN A 209 -16.53 32.39 15.83
N VAL A 210 -16.36 31.10 15.52
CA VAL A 210 -16.57 30.01 16.48
C VAL A 210 -15.26 29.75 17.22
N VAL A 211 -15.23 30.07 18.51
CA VAL A 211 -14.07 29.78 19.37
C VAL A 211 -14.33 28.48 20.13
N GLY A 212 -13.70 27.39 19.70
CA GLY A 212 -13.78 26.10 20.38
C GLY A 212 -14.86 25.17 19.81
N GLU A 213 -15.52 24.42 20.69
CA GLU A 213 -16.58 23.47 20.32
C GLU A 213 -17.93 24.19 20.19
N ARG A 214 -18.82 23.72 19.31
CA ARG A 214 -20.14 24.34 19.12
C ARG A 214 -21.02 24.06 20.33
N GLU A 215 -21.67 25.09 20.84
CA GLU A 215 -22.65 24.94 21.92
C GLU A 215 -23.98 24.46 21.34
N ILE A 216 -24.42 23.28 21.77
CA ILE A 216 -25.65 22.68 21.24
C ILE A 216 -26.83 23.20 22.06
N PRO A 217 -27.80 23.89 21.43
CA PRO A 217 -28.96 24.42 22.14
C PRO A 217 -29.93 23.30 22.49
N HIS A 218 -30.55 23.41 23.68
CA HIS A 218 -31.68 22.55 24.05
C HIS A 218 -32.93 22.93 23.26
N HIS A 219 -33.25 22.14 22.24
CA HIS A 219 -34.42 22.34 21.42
C HIS A 219 -34.93 21.00 20.86
N PRO A 220 -36.23 20.68 20.93
CA PRO A 220 -36.75 19.37 20.55
C PRO A 220 -36.37 18.91 19.13
N LEU A 221 -36.34 19.83 18.16
CA LEU A 221 -35.89 19.50 16.78
C LEU A 221 -34.39 19.20 16.70
N VAL A 222 -33.56 19.85 17.52
CA VAL A 222 -32.12 19.63 17.55
C VAL A 222 -31.86 18.29 18.23
N ASP A 223 -32.46 18.07 19.40
CA ASP A 223 -32.35 16.84 20.18
C ASP A 223 -32.78 15.61 19.35
N GLN A 224 -33.94 15.67 18.68
CA GLN A 224 -34.41 14.58 17.81
C GLN A 224 -33.51 14.40 16.59
N THR A 225 -32.96 15.47 16.01
CA THR A 225 -32.05 15.36 14.86
C THR A 225 -30.74 14.70 15.25
N LEU A 226 -30.21 15.02 16.43
CA LEU A 226 -29.03 14.35 16.98
C LEU A 226 -29.33 12.88 17.27
N ASP A 227 -30.46 12.58 17.90
CA ASP A 227 -30.90 11.20 18.19
C ASP A 227 -31.02 10.35 16.92
N ASP A 228 -31.74 10.83 15.89
CA ASP A 228 -31.86 10.14 14.60
C ASP A 228 -30.48 9.90 13.95
N CYS A 229 -29.57 10.86 14.07
CA CYS A 229 -28.24 10.71 13.49
C CYS A 229 -27.42 9.66 14.25
N LEU A 230 -27.44 9.68 15.58
CA LEU A 230 -26.66 8.80 16.46
C LEU A 230 -27.20 7.37 16.50
N HIS A 231 -28.51 7.19 16.44
CA HIS A 231 -29.18 5.91 16.72
C HIS A 231 -29.93 5.32 15.52
N ASP A 232 -30.40 6.11 14.55
CA ASP A 232 -31.01 5.56 13.32
C ASP A 232 -30.00 5.48 12.17
N ALA A 233 -29.34 6.60 11.86
CA ALA A 233 -28.39 6.67 10.75
C ALA A 233 -27.05 6.00 11.08
N MET A 234 -26.71 5.95 12.36
CA MET A 234 -25.54 5.28 12.93
C MET A 234 -25.98 4.32 14.05
N ASP A 235 -25.02 3.60 14.61
CA ASP A 235 -25.22 2.76 15.80
C ASP A 235 -24.17 3.16 16.84
N THR A 236 -24.45 4.22 17.58
CA THR A 236 -23.54 4.78 18.59
C THR A 236 -23.36 3.83 19.76
N GLU A 237 -24.41 3.14 20.20
CA GLU A 237 -24.33 2.18 21.31
C GLU A 237 -23.44 0.98 20.96
N GLY A 238 -23.66 0.38 19.79
CA GLY A 238 -22.84 -0.72 19.27
C GLY A 238 -21.39 -0.31 19.07
N TRP A 239 -21.15 0.90 18.56
CA TRP A 239 -19.81 1.45 18.42
C TRP A 239 -19.11 1.70 19.77
N LEU A 240 -19.81 2.28 20.76
CA LEU A 240 -19.25 2.46 22.09
C LEU A 240 -18.97 1.11 22.78
N ALA A 241 -19.79 0.09 22.54
CA ALA A 241 -19.54 -1.26 23.01
C ALA A 241 -18.28 -1.86 22.36
N LEU A 242 -18.07 -1.63 21.06
CA LEU A 242 -16.85 -2.00 20.37
C LEU A 242 -15.62 -1.32 20.97
N LEU A 243 -15.67 -0.01 21.22
CA LEU A 243 -14.56 0.71 21.86
C LEU A 243 -14.24 0.15 23.25
N ARG A 244 -15.24 -0.21 24.06
CA ARG A 244 -15.01 -0.87 25.36
C ARG A 244 -14.33 -2.23 25.20
N ARG A 245 -14.69 -3.02 24.18
CA ARG A 245 -14.02 -4.30 23.88
C ARG A 245 -12.54 -4.08 23.52
N ILE A 246 -12.25 -3.10 22.68
CA ILE A 246 -10.89 -2.67 22.32
C ILE A 246 -10.10 -2.28 23.58
N GLU A 247 -10.67 -1.41 24.43
CA GLU A 247 -10.03 -0.96 25.68
C GLU A 247 -9.77 -2.09 26.68
N SER A 248 -10.66 -3.09 26.74
CA SER A 248 -10.52 -4.25 27.62
C SER A 248 -9.51 -5.30 27.11
N GLY A 249 -9.04 -5.18 25.86
CA GLY A 249 -8.19 -6.19 25.22
C GLY A 249 -8.96 -7.45 24.78
N ALA A 250 -10.28 -7.39 24.69
CA ALA A 250 -11.13 -8.51 24.23
C ALA A 250 -11.11 -8.71 22.71
N ILE A 251 -10.45 -7.81 21.97
CA ILE A 251 -10.26 -7.86 20.52
C ILE A 251 -8.76 -7.78 20.26
N GLU A 252 -8.26 -8.65 19.40
CA GLU A 252 -6.90 -8.59 18.88
C GLU A 252 -6.77 -7.44 17.88
N LEU A 253 -5.76 -6.61 18.05
CA LEU A 253 -5.53 -5.41 17.22
C LEU A 253 -4.20 -5.55 16.49
N ILE A 254 -4.24 -5.49 15.17
CA ILE A 254 -3.06 -5.63 14.31
C ILE A 254 -2.90 -4.34 13.51
N ALA A 255 -1.69 -3.78 13.52
CA ALA A 255 -1.31 -2.63 12.71
C ALA A 255 -0.21 -3.03 11.72
N ARG A 256 -0.39 -2.73 10.44
CA ARG A 256 0.56 -3.06 9.36
C ARG A 256 0.83 -1.87 8.47
N ASP A 257 2.08 -1.46 8.41
CA ASP A 257 2.57 -0.59 7.35
C ASP A 257 2.92 -1.44 6.13
N LEU A 258 2.25 -1.17 5.01
CA LEU A 258 2.40 -1.91 3.76
C LEU A 258 2.88 -0.97 2.64
N PRO A 259 3.71 -1.47 1.72
CA PRO A 259 4.13 -0.72 0.54
C PRO A 259 3.01 -0.58 -0.51
N ALA A 260 1.96 -1.41 -0.45
CA ALA A 260 0.83 -1.42 -1.38
C ALA A 260 -0.46 -1.86 -0.64
N PRO A 261 -1.66 -1.52 -1.14
CA PRO A 261 -2.92 -1.92 -0.52
C PRO A 261 -3.10 -3.44 -0.50
N SER A 262 -3.65 -3.97 0.59
CA SER A 262 -4.11 -5.36 0.64
C SER A 262 -5.29 -5.59 -0.34
N PRO A 263 -5.57 -6.86 -0.73
CA PRO A 263 -6.72 -7.17 -1.56
C PRO A 263 -8.06 -6.70 -0.96
N LEU A 264 -8.22 -6.71 0.37
CA LEU A 264 -9.44 -6.22 1.03
C LEU A 264 -9.59 -4.70 0.94
N ALA A 265 -8.50 -3.93 0.94
CA ALA A 265 -8.59 -2.48 0.78
C ALA A 265 -9.15 -2.07 -0.59
N ALA A 266 -9.09 -2.94 -1.60
CA ALA A 266 -9.58 -2.63 -2.95
C ALA A 266 -11.06 -2.22 -2.99
N GLU A 267 -11.90 -2.76 -2.09
CA GLU A 267 -13.33 -2.46 -2.02
C GLU A 267 -13.56 -1.01 -1.54
N ILE A 268 -12.99 -0.65 -0.39
CA ILE A 268 -13.13 0.69 0.20
C ILE A 268 -12.41 1.78 -0.62
N LEU A 269 -11.33 1.45 -1.33
CA LEU A 269 -10.64 2.40 -2.22
C LEU A 269 -11.51 2.80 -3.42
N ASN A 270 -12.34 1.87 -3.91
CA ASN A 270 -13.30 2.09 -4.98
C ASN A 270 -14.72 2.37 -4.45
N ALA A 271 -14.84 2.83 -3.20
CA ALA A 271 -16.12 3.03 -2.56
C ALA A 271 -17.01 4.00 -3.35
N LYS A 272 -18.31 3.69 -3.36
CA LYS A 272 -19.33 4.50 -4.03
C LYS A 272 -19.59 5.80 -3.26
N PRO A 273 -20.16 6.84 -3.92
CA PRO A 273 -20.37 8.15 -3.31
C PRO A 273 -21.09 8.18 -1.95
N TYR A 274 -22.00 7.23 -1.71
CA TYR A 274 -22.76 7.15 -0.45
C TYR A 274 -21.92 6.69 0.77
N ALA A 275 -20.72 6.15 0.55
CA ALA A 275 -19.82 5.71 1.60
C ALA A 275 -18.98 6.86 2.17
N PHE A 276 -18.88 7.99 1.45
CA PHE A 276 -18.12 9.15 1.91
C PHE A 276 -18.77 9.80 3.13
N LEU A 277 -17.91 10.24 4.04
CA LEU A 277 -18.30 10.90 5.28
C LEU A 277 -18.23 12.43 5.17
N ASP A 278 -17.57 12.94 4.13
CA ASP A 278 -17.33 14.36 3.85
C ASP A 278 -17.83 14.74 2.44
N ASP A 279 -17.95 16.05 2.20
CA ASP A 279 -18.51 16.62 0.96
C ASP A 279 -17.50 16.80 -0.18
N ALA A 280 -16.26 16.29 -0.07
CA ALA A 280 -15.27 16.49 -1.14
C ALA A 280 -15.73 15.88 -2.48
N PRO A 281 -15.55 16.58 -3.62
CA PRO A 281 -15.87 16.06 -4.95
C PRO A 281 -15.18 14.73 -5.25
N LEU A 282 -15.76 13.93 -6.16
CA LEU A 282 -15.22 12.61 -6.51
C LEU A 282 -13.85 12.72 -7.20
N GLU A 283 -13.67 13.76 -7.99
CA GLU A 283 -12.47 14.06 -8.77
C GLU A 283 -11.27 14.41 -7.89
N GLU A 284 -11.51 14.90 -6.67
CA GLU A 284 -10.50 15.33 -5.71
C GLU A 284 -10.13 14.23 -4.69
N ARG A 285 -10.68 13.02 -4.84
CA ARG A 285 -10.50 11.93 -3.88
C ARG A 285 -9.13 11.30 -4.00
N ARG A 286 -8.38 11.31 -2.89
CA ARG A 286 -7.06 10.68 -2.79
C ARG A 286 -7.11 9.16 -2.86
N THR A 287 -8.24 8.53 -2.53
CA THR A 287 -8.41 7.08 -2.67
C THR A 287 -8.38 6.61 -4.14
N GLN A 288 -8.80 7.46 -5.09
CA GLN A 288 -8.70 7.19 -6.54
C GLN A 288 -7.25 7.23 -7.05
N ALA A 289 -6.36 7.88 -6.30
CA ALA A 289 -4.92 7.91 -6.59
C ALA A 289 -4.20 6.63 -6.11
N VAL A 290 -4.92 5.65 -5.55
CA VAL A 290 -4.34 4.35 -5.18
C VAL A 290 -4.52 3.35 -6.31
N GLN A 291 -3.42 2.81 -6.81
CA GLN A 291 -3.45 1.73 -7.78
C GLN A 291 -3.31 0.37 -7.11
N SER A 292 -4.21 -0.55 -7.45
CA SER A 292 -4.10 -1.97 -7.11
C SER A 292 -3.28 -2.69 -8.18
N ARG A 293 -2.26 -3.44 -7.77
CA ARG A 293 -1.56 -4.39 -8.65
C ARG A 293 -2.58 -5.45 -9.08
N ARG A 294 -2.97 -5.46 -10.36
CA ARG A 294 -4.04 -6.36 -10.86
C ARG A 294 -3.60 -7.82 -11.02
N TRP A 295 -2.30 -8.11 -10.96
CA TRP A 295 -1.78 -9.47 -11.12
C TRP A 295 -0.49 -9.67 -10.31
N SER A 296 -0.51 -10.67 -9.42
CA SER A 296 0.64 -11.25 -8.72
C SER A 296 0.41 -12.77 -8.62
N ASP A 297 1.47 -13.56 -8.70
CA ASP A 297 1.38 -15.02 -8.61
C ASP A 297 0.79 -15.43 -7.23
N PRO A 298 -0.32 -16.20 -7.19
CA PRO A 298 -0.99 -16.59 -5.95
C PRO A 298 -0.12 -17.33 -4.93
N GLU A 299 0.95 -18.01 -5.38
CA GLU A 299 1.86 -18.76 -4.49
C GLU A 299 3.05 -17.92 -3.98
N SER A 300 3.23 -16.73 -4.55
CA SER A 300 4.26 -15.75 -4.16
C SER A 300 3.68 -14.75 -3.14
N ALA A 301 3.82 -15.05 -1.85
CA ALA A 301 3.48 -14.10 -0.78
C ALA A 301 4.38 -12.83 -0.79
N ASP A 302 5.55 -12.91 -1.44
CA ASP A 302 6.58 -11.86 -1.43
C ASP A 302 6.36 -10.77 -2.49
N ASP A 303 5.53 -11.00 -3.52
CA ASP A 303 5.34 -10.05 -4.65
C ASP A 303 4.34 -8.92 -4.37
N LEU A 304 3.50 -9.05 -3.35
CA LEU A 304 2.45 -8.06 -3.07
C LEU A 304 3.01 -6.74 -2.51
N GLY A 305 4.30 -6.71 -2.14
CA GLY A 305 4.94 -5.52 -1.58
C GLY A 305 6.37 -5.22 -2.03
N ALA A 306 7.00 -6.07 -2.82
CA ALA A 306 8.34 -5.81 -3.31
C ALA A 306 8.39 -4.50 -4.12
N LEU A 307 9.24 -3.57 -3.69
CA LEU A 307 9.59 -2.38 -4.48
C LEU A 307 10.53 -2.80 -5.61
N ASP A 308 10.53 -2.05 -6.70
CA ASP A 308 11.45 -2.31 -7.80
C ASP A 308 12.89 -2.05 -7.33
N ALA A 309 13.79 -3.02 -7.53
CA ALA A 309 15.17 -2.94 -7.05
C ALA A 309 15.92 -1.76 -7.68
N ASP A 310 15.72 -1.52 -8.98
CA ASP A 310 16.33 -0.38 -9.66
C ASP A 310 15.74 0.96 -9.16
N ALA A 311 14.47 1.00 -8.76
CA ALA A 311 13.87 2.18 -8.14
C ALA A 311 14.47 2.46 -6.75
N ILE A 312 14.77 1.41 -5.96
CA ILE A 312 15.50 1.54 -4.70
C ILE A 312 16.90 2.12 -4.97
N ASP A 313 17.65 1.54 -5.90
CA ASP A 313 19.00 1.95 -6.24
C ASP A 313 19.04 3.40 -6.75
N ALA A 314 18.13 3.76 -7.67
CA ALA A 314 18.05 5.13 -8.20
C ALA A 314 17.77 6.15 -7.10
N VAL A 315 16.84 5.87 -6.18
CA VAL A 315 16.53 6.80 -5.08
C VAL A 315 17.68 6.87 -4.07
N ARG A 316 18.38 5.76 -3.82
CA ARG A 316 19.58 5.73 -2.96
C ARG A 316 20.67 6.62 -3.55
N ASP A 317 20.93 6.48 -4.85
CA ASP A 317 21.96 7.26 -5.53
C ASP A 317 21.60 8.76 -5.60
N GLU A 318 20.32 9.09 -5.78
CA GLU A 318 19.81 10.47 -5.73
C GLU A 318 19.80 11.07 -4.31
N ALA A 319 19.59 10.25 -3.27
CA ALA A 319 19.57 10.69 -1.88
C ALA A 319 20.98 10.94 -1.34
N TRP A 320 21.97 10.19 -1.84
CA TRP A 320 23.35 10.36 -1.45
C TRP A 320 23.91 11.71 -1.93
N PRO A 321 24.60 12.48 -1.07
CA PRO A 321 25.13 13.78 -1.47
C PRO A 321 26.11 13.68 -2.65
N LEU A 322 25.90 14.52 -3.67
CA LEU A 322 26.87 14.72 -4.74
C LEU A 322 27.83 15.84 -4.32
N VAL A 323 29.12 15.51 -4.22
CA VAL A 323 30.16 16.40 -3.71
C VAL A 323 31.17 16.71 -4.82
N ARG A 324 31.29 17.99 -5.19
CA ARG A 324 32.21 18.47 -6.24
C ARG A 324 33.39 19.24 -5.65
N ASP A 325 33.17 19.92 -4.53
CA ASP A 325 34.17 20.72 -3.84
C ASP A 325 34.15 20.52 -2.31
N ALA A 326 35.03 21.22 -1.61
CA ALA A 326 35.16 21.11 -0.16
C ALA A 326 33.96 21.70 0.60
N ASP A 327 33.27 22.70 0.05
CA ASP A 327 32.10 23.29 0.69
C ASP A 327 30.91 22.33 0.63
N GLU A 328 30.67 21.71 -0.53
CA GLU A 328 29.67 20.65 -0.68
C GLU A 328 29.99 19.43 0.19
N MET A 329 31.27 19.10 0.40
CA MET A 329 31.67 18.03 1.33
C MET A 329 31.30 18.37 2.78
N HIS A 330 31.42 19.64 3.17
CA HIS A 330 31.03 20.10 4.50
C HIS A 330 29.51 20.05 4.68
N ASP A 331 28.76 20.46 3.66
CA ASP A 331 27.30 20.38 3.65
C ASP A 331 26.81 18.92 3.70
N ALA A 332 27.49 18.00 3.00
CA ALA A 332 27.22 16.56 3.08
C ALA A 332 27.43 16.03 4.50
N LEU A 333 28.53 16.41 5.16
CA LEU A 333 28.80 16.05 6.56
C LEU A 333 27.76 16.63 7.53
N LEU A 334 27.29 17.85 7.31
CA LEU A 334 26.24 18.46 8.13
C LEU A 334 24.90 17.76 7.95
N THR A 335 24.57 17.37 6.72
CA THR A 335 23.33 16.67 6.35
C THR A 335 23.29 15.26 6.91
N LEU A 336 24.36 14.49 6.78
CA LEU A 336 24.46 13.11 7.26
C LEU A 336 24.88 12.98 8.72
N ALA A 337 25.17 14.11 9.39
CA ALA A 337 25.83 14.24 10.69
C ALA A 337 27.26 13.69 10.78
N CYS A 338 27.54 12.55 10.14
CA CYS A 338 28.86 11.96 9.98
C CYS A 338 28.90 10.97 8.80
N VAL A 339 30.12 10.69 8.32
CA VAL A 339 30.38 9.69 7.27
C VAL A 339 31.46 8.74 7.76
N ALA A 340 31.26 7.43 7.62
CA ALA A 340 32.30 6.48 8.00
C ALA A 340 33.47 6.51 7.02
N ASP A 341 34.69 6.29 7.51
CA ASP A 341 35.90 6.30 6.67
C ASP A 341 35.84 5.24 5.57
N SER A 342 35.16 4.11 5.81
CA SER A 342 34.90 3.08 4.80
C SER A 342 33.97 3.57 3.69
N GLU A 343 32.95 4.36 4.03
CA GLU A 343 32.00 4.95 3.07
C GLU A 343 32.70 6.00 2.22
N ALA A 344 33.49 6.87 2.85
CA ALA A 344 34.26 7.89 2.15
C ALA A 344 35.27 7.29 1.15
N ARG A 345 35.93 6.18 1.50
CA ARG A 345 36.89 5.51 0.59
C ARG A 345 36.23 4.79 -0.60
N ALA A 346 34.95 4.49 -0.52
CA ALA A 346 34.22 3.87 -1.63
C ALA A 346 33.93 4.87 -2.76
N LEU A 347 34.06 6.17 -2.49
CA LEU A 347 33.74 7.24 -3.41
C LEU A 347 35.00 7.99 -3.83
N GLU A 348 35.16 8.17 -5.14
CA GLU A 348 36.31 8.85 -5.71
C GLU A 348 36.33 10.34 -5.28
N GLY A 349 37.50 10.82 -4.84
CA GLY A 349 37.70 12.22 -4.45
C GLY A 349 37.24 12.60 -3.03
N TRP A 350 36.41 11.78 -2.37
CA TRP A 350 35.93 12.08 -1.01
C TRP A 350 37.04 12.12 0.04
N PRO A 351 38.00 11.16 0.09
CA PRO A 351 39.08 11.20 1.07
C PRO A 351 39.95 12.45 0.98
N GLU A 352 40.23 12.94 -0.24
CA GLU A 352 41.00 14.16 -0.48
C GLU A 352 40.25 15.39 0.04
N ARG A 353 38.94 15.49 -0.26
CA ARG A 353 38.09 16.60 0.22
C ARG A 353 37.94 16.62 1.75
N LEU A 354 37.79 15.46 2.36
CA LEU A 354 37.73 15.32 3.82
C LEU A 354 39.04 15.74 4.48
N THR A 355 40.18 15.39 3.87
CA THR A 355 41.50 15.81 4.33
C THR A 355 41.67 17.33 4.20
N GLU A 356 41.23 17.91 3.09
CA GLU A 356 41.21 19.37 2.87
C GLU A 356 40.38 20.08 3.96
N LEU A 357 39.20 19.55 4.31
CA LEU A 357 38.38 20.10 5.40
C LEU A 357 39.04 19.96 6.77
N ALA A 358 39.77 18.87 7.01
CA ALA A 358 40.51 18.66 8.24
C ALA A 358 41.67 19.66 8.39
N GLU A 359 42.44 19.89 7.32
CA GLU A 359 43.51 20.89 7.27
C GLU A 359 42.97 22.30 7.55
N ARG A 360 41.80 22.63 7.00
CA ARG A 360 41.07 23.88 7.24
C ARG A 360 40.35 23.93 8.60
N ARG A 361 40.47 22.89 9.44
CA ARG A 361 39.84 22.74 10.77
C ARG A 361 38.32 22.86 10.77
N ARG A 362 37.67 22.43 9.68
CA ARG A 362 36.20 22.37 9.55
C ARG A 362 35.63 20.98 9.83
N ALA A 363 36.43 19.94 9.61
CA ALA A 363 36.09 18.56 9.93
C ALA A 363 37.19 17.87 10.74
N THR A 364 36.88 16.75 11.38
CA THR A 364 37.85 15.91 12.09
C THR A 364 37.55 14.44 11.86
N LYS A 365 38.59 13.62 11.95
CA LYS A 365 38.47 12.17 11.97
C LYS A 365 38.41 11.70 13.42
N LEU A 366 37.27 11.14 13.79
CA LEU A 366 37.02 10.51 15.08
C LEU A 366 37.26 9.01 14.96
N VAL A 367 38.19 8.48 15.75
CA VAL A 367 38.55 7.06 15.78
C VAL A 367 38.18 6.47 17.13
N THR A 368 37.27 5.51 17.10
CA THR A 368 36.81 4.79 18.30
C THR A 368 37.86 3.76 18.74
N PRO A 369 37.87 3.36 20.03
CA PRO A 369 38.74 2.27 20.50
C PRO A 369 38.50 0.93 19.76
N GLY A 370 37.28 0.71 19.27
CA GLY A 370 36.89 -0.47 18.48
C GLY A 370 37.35 -0.44 17.02
N GLY A 371 38.06 0.61 16.59
CA GLY A 371 38.62 0.72 15.24
C GLY A 371 37.69 1.36 14.20
N ALA A 372 36.43 1.64 14.54
CA ALA A 372 35.55 2.43 13.67
C ALA A 372 36.05 3.87 13.57
N ALA A 373 36.07 4.41 12.35
CA ALA A 373 36.54 5.76 12.06
C ALA A 373 35.44 6.55 11.35
N LEU A 374 35.12 7.73 11.87
CA LEU A 374 34.05 8.61 11.41
C LEU A 374 34.62 9.99 11.08
N TRP A 375 34.19 10.56 9.97
CA TRP A 375 34.40 11.95 9.61
C TRP A 375 33.23 12.78 10.13
N VAL A 376 33.54 13.82 10.89
CA VAL A 376 32.56 14.63 11.62
C VAL A 376 32.85 16.12 11.39
N PRO A 377 31.85 16.95 11.05
CA PRO A 377 32.02 18.39 10.95
C PRO A 377 32.12 19.02 12.35
N VAL A 378 32.81 20.16 12.47
CA VAL A 378 33.06 20.81 13.76
C VAL A 378 31.76 21.14 14.54
N GLU A 379 30.69 21.44 13.83
CA GLU A 379 29.37 21.80 14.34
C GLU A 379 28.64 20.62 14.98
N ARG A 380 28.89 19.39 14.52
CA ARG A 380 28.28 18.15 15.06
C ARG A 380 29.22 17.39 16.01
N LEU A 381 30.43 17.90 16.25
CA LEU A 381 31.45 17.20 17.03
C LEU A 381 31.01 16.88 18.47
N VAL A 382 30.29 17.79 19.14
CA VAL A 382 29.79 17.55 20.50
C VAL A 382 28.73 16.46 20.52
N CYS A 383 27.85 16.44 19.52
CA CYS A 383 26.82 15.41 19.35
C CYS A 383 27.43 14.02 19.17
N ILE A 384 28.37 13.84 18.23
CA ILE A 384 29.01 12.53 17.99
C ILE A 384 29.88 12.09 19.18
N ARG A 385 30.52 13.03 19.89
CA ARG A 385 31.29 12.71 21.12
C ARG A 385 30.41 12.20 22.26
N ALA A 386 29.15 12.60 22.34
CA ALA A 386 28.22 12.02 23.32
C ALA A 386 27.98 10.52 23.06
N LEU A 387 28.06 10.09 21.79
CA LEU A 387 27.93 8.68 21.39
C LEU A 387 29.24 7.89 21.54
N HIS A 388 30.38 8.56 21.35
CA HIS A 388 31.71 7.97 21.47
C HIS A 388 32.62 8.80 22.40
N PRO A 389 32.41 8.74 23.73
CA PRO A 389 33.16 9.55 24.68
C PRO A 389 34.67 9.24 24.68
N ASP A 390 35.04 7.98 24.45
CA ASP A 390 36.43 7.51 24.45
C ASP A 390 37.15 7.64 23.09
N ALA A 391 36.49 8.21 22.09
CA ALA A 391 37.08 8.32 20.76
C ALA A 391 38.13 9.42 20.66
N ARG A 392 39.20 9.12 19.90
CA ARG A 392 40.27 10.06 19.60
C ARG A 392 39.89 10.90 18.39
N VAL A 393 40.10 12.21 18.47
CA VAL A 393 39.80 13.14 17.37
C VAL A 393 41.09 13.70 16.80
N ALA A 394 41.23 13.66 15.48
CA ALA A 394 42.39 14.18 14.77
C ALA A 394 41.97 14.82 13.43
N PRO A 395 42.25 16.12 13.20
CA PRO A 395 42.89 17.08 14.11
C PRO A 395 41.97 17.51 15.26
N ALA A 396 42.56 18.05 16.34
CA ALA A 396 41.79 18.64 17.44
C ALA A 396 41.15 19.97 16.99
N LEU A 397 39.82 20.06 17.14
CA LEU A 397 39.04 21.23 16.72
C LEU A 397 38.58 22.05 17.93
N LYS A 398 38.48 23.38 17.74
CA LYS A 398 37.82 24.28 18.68
C LYS A 398 36.36 24.43 18.28
N VAL A 399 35.45 23.86 19.06
CA VAL A 399 34.01 23.93 18.79
C VAL A 399 33.51 25.38 18.96
N PRO A 400 32.76 25.93 18.00
CA PRO A 400 32.10 27.24 18.15
C PRO A 400 31.14 27.27 19.36
N ALA A 401 31.04 28.41 20.03
CA ALA A 401 30.20 28.54 21.23
C ALA A 401 28.72 28.20 20.98
N ALA A 402 28.20 28.48 19.78
CA ALA A 402 26.84 28.14 19.37
C ALA A 402 26.56 26.63 19.33
N CYS A 403 27.60 25.80 19.14
CA CYS A 403 27.48 24.34 19.02
C CYS A 403 28.08 23.60 20.22
N ALA A 404 28.49 24.34 21.27
CA ALA A 404 29.16 23.78 22.44
C ALA A 404 28.19 23.24 23.51
N GLN A 405 26.88 23.33 23.27
CA GLN A 405 25.87 22.82 24.21
C GLN A 405 26.01 21.29 24.34
N PRO A 406 26.00 20.75 25.57
CA PRO A 406 26.11 19.32 25.78
C PRO A 406 24.87 18.60 25.24
N TRP A 407 25.09 17.41 24.69
CA TRP A 407 24.02 16.52 24.24
C TRP A 407 23.84 15.37 25.21
N GLU A 408 22.59 15.03 25.51
CA GLU A 408 22.24 13.74 26.09
C GLU A 408 22.47 12.64 25.04
N ALA A 409 23.03 11.50 25.45
CA ALA A 409 23.45 10.45 24.52
C ALA A 409 22.27 9.90 23.68
N ASP A 410 21.10 9.70 24.29
CA ASP A 410 19.91 9.21 23.58
C ASP A 410 19.39 10.23 22.56
N ALA A 411 19.38 11.52 22.91
CA ALA A 411 18.96 12.59 21.99
C ALA A 411 19.94 12.76 20.82
N ALA A 412 21.25 12.66 21.09
CA ALA A 412 22.28 12.67 20.06
C ALA A 412 22.12 11.49 19.10
N LEU A 413 21.80 10.31 19.64
CA LEU A 413 21.63 9.11 18.84
C LEU A 413 20.44 9.24 17.88
N VAL A 414 19.29 9.71 18.38
CA VAL A 414 18.10 9.94 17.56
C VAL A 414 18.38 10.96 16.46
N ASP A 415 19.05 12.07 16.78
CA ASP A 415 19.41 13.11 15.80
C ASP A 415 20.38 12.59 14.72
N VAL A 416 21.42 11.85 15.11
CA VAL A 416 22.40 11.27 14.18
C VAL A 416 21.75 10.23 13.29
N ILE A 417 20.92 9.33 13.83
CA ILE A 417 20.22 8.33 13.01
C ILE A 417 19.24 9.00 12.05
N ARG A 418 18.50 10.03 12.50
CA ARG A 418 17.63 10.83 11.64
C ARG A 418 18.40 11.43 10.47
N ALA A 419 19.52 12.08 10.75
CA ALA A 419 20.39 12.69 9.74
C ALA A 419 20.95 11.65 8.76
N ARG A 420 21.46 10.53 9.28
CA ARG A 420 22.02 9.44 8.47
C ARG A 420 21.00 8.87 7.50
N LEU A 421 19.77 8.61 7.96
CA LEU A 421 18.70 8.03 7.12
C LEU A 421 18.26 8.92 5.96
N THR A 422 18.60 10.21 5.94
CA THR A 422 18.33 11.08 4.77
C THR A 422 19.12 10.70 3.52
N GLY A 423 20.24 9.99 3.67
CA GLY A 423 21.10 9.57 2.57
C GLY A 423 20.92 8.12 2.13
N PHE A 424 20.11 7.31 2.83
CA PHE A 424 20.03 5.88 2.58
C PHE A 424 18.62 5.42 2.20
N GLY A 425 18.54 4.48 1.26
CA GLY A 425 17.34 3.68 1.03
C GLY A 425 17.08 2.68 2.17
N PRO A 426 16.23 1.67 1.95
CA PRO A 426 15.98 0.60 2.92
C PRO A 426 17.28 -0.08 3.37
N LEU A 427 17.52 -0.11 4.69
CA LEU A 427 18.68 -0.78 5.28
C LEU A 427 18.29 -1.62 6.50
N THR A 428 18.97 -2.74 6.67
CA THR A 428 18.83 -3.55 7.89
C THR A 428 19.48 -2.86 9.09
N LEU A 429 19.04 -3.20 10.30
CA LEU A 429 19.61 -2.67 11.55
C LEU A 429 21.15 -2.82 11.61
N GLY A 430 21.67 -3.96 11.17
CA GLY A 430 23.10 -4.23 11.15
C GLY A 430 23.87 -3.33 10.18
N ALA A 431 23.29 -3.06 9.01
CA ALA A 431 23.89 -2.18 8.00
C ALA A 431 23.93 -0.71 8.46
N ILE A 432 22.96 -0.27 9.26
CA ILE A 432 22.96 1.07 9.87
C ILE A 432 23.99 1.16 11.01
N ALA A 433 24.10 0.13 11.83
CA ALA A 433 24.95 0.12 13.02
C ALA A 433 26.45 0.01 12.70
N GLN A 434 26.82 -0.82 11.72
CA GLN A 434 28.22 -1.13 11.38
C GLN A 434 29.08 0.10 11.06
N PRO A 435 28.67 1.01 10.15
CA PRO A 435 29.46 2.20 9.81
C PRO A 435 29.69 3.13 11.01
N LEU A 436 28.72 3.20 11.92
CA LEU A 436 28.79 4.05 13.12
C LEU A 436 29.63 3.42 14.25
N GLY A 437 29.93 2.12 14.18
CA GLY A 437 30.64 1.42 15.26
C GLY A 437 29.85 1.40 16.58
N LEU A 438 28.52 1.43 16.50
CA LEU A 438 27.61 1.42 17.66
C LEU A 438 26.91 0.06 17.80
N PRO A 439 26.53 -0.36 19.02
CA PRO A 439 25.77 -1.59 19.23
C PRO A 439 24.39 -1.53 18.57
N ALA A 440 23.99 -2.61 17.88
CA ALA A 440 22.70 -2.69 17.20
C ALA A 440 21.49 -2.44 18.13
N ALA A 441 21.57 -2.85 19.40
CA ALA A 441 20.51 -2.61 20.39
C ALA A 441 20.27 -1.12 20.68
N THR A 442 21.35 -0.32 20.71
CA THR A 442 21.30 1.13 20.90
C THR A 442 20.63 1.79 19.71
N ILE A 443 21.04 1.41 18.49
CA ILE A 443 20.44 1.90 17.24
C ILE A 443 18.96 1.52 17.14
N ALA A 444 18.58 0.31 17.54
CA ALA A 444 17.18 -0.14 17.56
C ALA A 444 16.30 0.75 18.46
N THR A 445 16.84 1.25 19.57
CA THR A 445 16.12 2.16 20.47
C THR A 445 15.84 3.51 19.80
N ALA A 446 16.83 4.08 19.09
CA ALA A 446 16.64 5.32 18.34
C ALA A 446 15.69 5.14 17.15
N LEU A 447 15.80 4.04 16.42
CA LEU A 447 14.87 3.71 15.33
C LEU A 447 13.44 3.55 15.82
N ALA A 448 13.23 2.90 16.97
CA ALA A 448 11.90 2.80 17.58
C ALA A 448 11.36 4.18 18.00
N ALA A 449 12.21 5.08 18.52
CA ALA A 449 11.80 6.45 18.82
C ALA A 449 11.36 7.20 17.55
N LEU A 450 12.15 7.10 16.47
CA LEU A 450 11.83 7.68 15.17
C LEU A 450 10.57 7.04 14.53
N GLU A 451 10.34 5.75 14.74
CA GLU A 451 9.14 5.03 14.26
C GLU A 451 7.88 5.55 14.97
N ARG A 452 7.96 5.79 16.28
CA ARG A 452 6.86 6.41 17.04
C ARG A 452 6.56 7.83 16.60
N GLU A 453 7.61 8.61 16.32
CA GLU A 453 7.47 9.92 15.68
C GLU A 453 6.94 9.81 14.25
N GLY A 454 6.99 8.62 13.66
CA GLY A 454 6.67 8.33 12.27
C GLY A 454 7.75 8.74 11.27
N TYR A 455 8.93 9.20 11.68
CA TYR A 455 9.97 9.60 10.72
C TYR A 455 10.45 8.43 9.84
N VAL A 456 10.49 7.22 10.40
CA VAL A 456 10.91 6.00 9.71
C VAL A 456 9.78 4.99 9.61
N MET A 457 9.87 4.11 8.61
CA MET A 457 9.03 2.93 8.47
C MET A 457 9.88 1.68 8.54
N ARG A 458 9.34 0.67 9.22
CA ARG A 458 9.92 -0.68 9.31
C ARG A 458 9.14 -1.65 8.43
N GLY A 459 9.85 -2.45 7.65
CA GLY A 459 9.23 -3.42 6.76
C GLY A 459 10.25 -4.21 5.96
N ARG A 460 9.79 -5.04 5.03
CA ARG A 460 10.61 -5.74 4.05
C ARG A 460 10.35 -5.10 2.70
N PHE A 461 11.22 -4.19 2.30
CA PHE A 461 10.99 -3.33 1.14
C PHE A 461 11.76 -3.84 -0.08
N THR A 462 12.98 -4.33 0.14
CA THR A 462 13.82 -4.94 -0.90
C THR A 462 13.27 -6.32 -1.29
N PRO A 463 13.15 -6.64 -2.59
CA PRO A 463 12.74 -7.96 -3.06
C PRO A 463 13.58 -9.08 -2.43
N GLY A 464 12.92 -10.09 -1.84
CA GLY A 464 13.58 -11.24 -1.20
C GLY A 464 14.21 -10.94 0.18
N ALA A 465 13.98 -9.77 0.76
CA ALA A 465 14.45 -9.45 2.11
C ALA A 465 13.79 -10.37 3.16
N THR A 466 14.62 -11.01 3.99
CA THR A 466 14.15 -11.89 5.09
C THR A 466 14.16 -11.20 6.44
N ALA A 467 14.96 -10.13 6.58
CA ALA A 467 15.09 -9.34 7.79
C ALA A 467 14.34 -7.99 7.65
N ASP A 468 13.94 -7.43 8.79
CA ASP A 468 13.32 -6.10 8.83
C ASP A 468 14.33 -5.03 8.42
N GLU A 469 13.90 -4.17 7.51
CA GLU A 469 14.59 -2.99 7.00
C GLU A 469 13.92 -1.73 7.53
N TRP A 470 14.71 -0.66 7.60
CA TRP A 470 14.31 0.66 8.03
C TRP A 470 14.55 1.65 6.91
N CYS A 471 13.57 2.48 6.61
CA CYS A 471 13.68 3.53 5.61
C CYS A 471 13.00 4.81 6.08
N GLU A 472 13.58 5.96 5.73
CA GLU A 472 12.94 7.26 5.92
C GLU A 472 11.68 7.35 5.05
N ARG A 473 10.58 7.90 5.59
CA ARG A 473 9.27 7.85 4.94
C ARG A 473 9.24 8.52 3.56
N HIS A 474 9.85 9.70 3.40
CA HIS A 474 9.80 10.44 2.13
C HIS A 474 10.63 9.76 1.04
N LEU A 475 11.79 9.18 1.39
CA LEU A 475 12.59 8.35 0.49
C LEU A 475 11.80 7.12 0.07
N LEU A 476 11.15 6.43 1.02
CA LEU A 476 10.31 5.28 0.73
C LEU A 476 9.14 5.64 -0.21
N ALA A 477 8.48 6.77 0.02
CA ALA A 477 7.43 7.30 -0.86
C ALA A 477 7.97 7.65 -2.26
N ARG A 478 9.21 8.13 -2.37
CA ARG A 478 9.88 8.38 -3.66
C ARG A 478 10.17 7.08 -4.40
N ILE A 479 10.69 6.05 -3.70
CA ILE A 479 10.93 4.70 -4.27
C ILE A 479 9.63 4.11 -4.78
N HIS A 480 8.55 4.20 -3.99
CA HIS A 480 7.24 3.71 -4.39
C HIS A 480 6.74 4.39 -5.67
N ARG A 481 6.83 5.73 -5.75
CA ARG A 481 6.44 6.48 -6.96
C ARG A 481 7.26 6.07 -8.19
N TYR A 482 8.56 5.84 -8.04
CA TYR A 482 9.43 5.38 -9.14
C TYR A 482 9.05 3.97 -9.59
N THR A 483 8.80 3.07 -8.64
CA THR A 483 8.32 1.71 -8.89
C THR A 483 7.01 1.74 -9.70
N VAL A 484 6.02 2.51 -9.25
CA VAL A 484 4.72 2.63 -9.94
C VAL A 484 4.89 3.25 -11.33
N LYS A 485 5.71 4.30 -11.47
CA LYS A 485 5.97 4.94 -12.77
C LYS A 485 6.62 3.97 -13.77
N ARG A 486 7.53 3.12 -13.31
CA ARG A 486 8.15 2.09 -14.15
C ARG A 486 7.14 1.04 -14.58
N LEU A 487 6.39 0.48 -13.63
CA LEU A 487 5.34 -0.50 -13.92
C LEU A 487 4.32 0.06 -14.93
N ARG A 488 3.94 1.34 -14.80
CA ARG A 488 3.07 2.02 -15.78
C ARG A 488 3.65 2.05 -17.18
N ARG A 489 4.96 2.26 -17.31
CA ARG A 489 5.64 2.25 -18.61
C ARG A 489 5.64 0.86 -19.23
N GLU A 490 5.65 -0.20 -18.42
CA GLU A 490 5.58 -1.58 -18.90
C GLU A 490 4.18 -1.96 -19.39
N ILE A 491 3.12 -1.41 -18.79
CA ILE A 491 1.71 -1.64 -19.15
C ILE A 491 1.08 -0.49 -19.93
N GLU A 492 1.90 0.39 -20.51
CA GLU A 492 1.43 1.59 -21.19
C GLU A 492 0.51 1.21 -22.36
N PRO A 493 -0.74 1.71 -22.40
CA PRO A 493 -1.65 1.42 -23.50
C PRO A 493 -1.05 1.87 -24.82
N VAL A 494 -0.93 0.95 -25.76
CA VAL A 494 -0.50 1.27 -27.13
C VAL A 494 -1.66 1.85 -27.94
N GLU A 495 -1.33 2.65 -28.95
CA GLU A 495 -2.33 3.15 -29.90
C GLU A 495 -3.07 1.99 -30.58
N ARG A 496 -4.36 2.20 -30.90
CA ARG A 496 -5.19 1.16 -31.53
C ARG A 496 -4.56 0.61 -32.81
N ALA A 497 -3.88 1.46 -33.57
CA ALA A 497 -3.17 1.08 -34.78
C ALA A 497 -2.00 0.13 -34.49
N ASP A 498 -1.26 0.37 -33.42
CA ASP A 498 -0.11 -0.47 -33.03
C ASP A 498 -0.58 -1.79 -32.44
N PHE A 499 -1.67 -1.80 -31.65
CA PHE A 499 -2.31 -3.04 -31.23
C PHE A 499 -2.77 -3.88 -32.43
N MET A 500 -3.41 -3.28 -33.43
CA MET A 500 -3.83 -4.01 -34.63
C MET A 500 -2.64 -4.55 -35.44
N ARG A 501 -1.55 -3.78 -35.57
CA ARG A 501 -0.30 -4.26 -36.21
C ARG A 501 0.30 -5.43 -35.46
N PHE A 502 0.42 -5.32 -34.14
CA PHE A 502 0.87 -6.40 -33.28
C PHE A 502 -0.04 -7.62 -33.44
N LEU A 503 -1.36 -7.45 -33.39
CA LEU A 503 -2.31 -8.54 -33.50
C LEU A 503 -2.20 -9.27 -34.85
N PHE A 504 -2.08 -8.53 -35.96
CA PHE A 504 -1.87 -9.15 -37.27
C PHE A 504 -0.52 -9.85 -37.39
N HIS A 505 0.54 -9.28 -36.81
CA HIS A 505 1.86 -9.90 -36.78
C HIS A 505 1.87 -11.17 -35.91
N TRP A 506 1.34 -11.08 -34.69
CA TRP A 506 1.18 -12.18 -33.74
C TRP A 506 0.34 -13.31 -34.31
N GLN A 507 -0.74 -12.99 -35.02
CA GLN A 507 -1.64 -13.97 -35.66
C GLN A 507 -1.13 -14.46 -37.02
N HIS A 508 0.12 -14.20 -37.38
CA HIS A 508 0.72 -14.63 -38.66
C HIS A 508 -0.01 -14.13 -39.92
N MET A 509 -0.74 -13.02 -39.86
CA MET A 509 -1.55 -12.51 -40.96
C MET A 509 -0.77 -11.64 -41.96
N THR A 510 0.48 -11.31 -41.65
CA THR A 510 1.35 -10.49 -42.51
C THR A 510 2.30 -11.37 -43.34
N PRO A 511 2.67 -11.00 -44.58
CA PRO A 511 3.49 -11.87 -45.44
C PRO A 511 4.84 -12.30 -44.85
N ASP A 512 5.41 -11.47 -43.97
CA ASP A 512 6.68 -11.69 -43.26
C ASP A 512 6.57 -12.67 -42.07
N THR A 513 5.36 -12.92 -41.56
CA THR A 513 5.12 -13.80 -40.41
C THR A 513 4.55 -15.16 -40.78
N ARG A 514 4.10 -15.35 -42.03
CA ARG A 514 3.53 -16.63 -42.50
C ARG A 514 4.61 -17.69 -42.59
N GLY A 515 4.52 -18.71 -41.74
CA GLY A 515 5.38 -19.88 -41.82
C GLY A 515 5.07 -20.77 -43.03
N THR A 516 5.96 -21.71 -43.30
CA THR A 516 5.82 -22.74 -44.34
C THR A 516 5.91 -24.14 -43.76
N GLY A 517 5.18 -25.08 -44.36
CA GLY A 517 5.23 -26.49 -44.00
C GLY A 517 4.54 -26.89 -42.69
N ARG A 518 4.78 -28.12 -42.26
CA ARG A 518 4.00 -28.80 -41.19
C ARG A 518 4.22 -28.25 -39.79
N ASP A 519 5.44 -27.86 -39.43
CA ASP A 519 5.71 -27.33 -38.09
C ASP A 519 5.08 -25.95 -37.90
N ALA A 520 5.06 -25.12 -38.95
CA ALA A 520 4.33 -23.86 -38.94
C ALA A 520 2.81 -24.08 -38.81
N LEU A 521 2.25 -25.07 -39.51
CA LEU A 521 0.84 -25.43 -39.36
C LEU A 521 0.52 -25.88 -37.94
N ALA A 522 1.37 -26.70 -37.32
CA ALA A 522 1.17 -27.13 -35.93
C ALA A 522 1.18 -25.94 -34.95
N ALA A 523 2.15 -25.02 -35.08
CA ALA A 523 2.24 -23.83 -34.22
C ALA A 523 1.04 -22.88 -34.40
N VAL A 524 0.54 -22.68 -35.63
CA VAL A 524 -0.66 -21.87 -35.88
C VAL A 524 -1.90 -22.50 -35.26
N VAL A 525 -2.04 -23.83 -35.35
CA VAL A 525 -3.18 -24.54 -34.74
C VAL A 525 -3.10 -24.49 -33.20
N GLU A 526 -1.91 -24.65 -32.62
CA GLU A 526 -1.67 -24.50 -31.17
C GLU A 526 -2.04 -23.10 -30.68
N GLN A 527 -1.65 -22.05 -31.41
CA GLN A 527 -2.00 -20.68 -31.07
C GLN A 527 -3.52 -20.40 -31.16
N LEU A 528 -4.23 -21.11 -32.03
CA LEU A 528 -5.68 -21.01 -32.21
C LEU A 528 -6.44 -22.08 -31.40
N GLU A 529 -5.78 -22.79 -30.48
CA GLU A 529 -6.41 -23.79 -29.64
C GLU A 529 -7.58 -23.17 -28.86
N GLY A 530 -8.74 -23.83 -28.90
CA GLY A 530 -9.97 -23.36 -28.25
C GLY A 530 -10.74 -22.28 -29.01
N TYR A 531 -10.25 -21.78 -30.15
CA TYR A 531 -11.01 -20.84 -30.99
C TYR A 531 -12.12 -21.58 -31.76
N GLU A 532 -13.38 -21.16 -31.58
CA GLU A 532 -14.52 -21.75 -32.28
C GLU A 532 -14.72 -21.10 -33.64
N ALA A 533 -14.70 -21.90 -34.71
CA ALA A 533 -15.06 -21.48 -36.06
C ALA A 533 -15.72 -22.61 -36.83
N ALA A 534 -16.46 -22.26 -37.89
CA ALA A 534 -17.05 -23.23 -38.81
C ALA A 534 -15.94 -24.11 -39.42
N ALA A 535 -16.19 -25.41 -39.55
CA ALA A 535 -15.20 -26.37 -40.05
C ALA A 535 -14.60 -25.97 -41.41
N SER A 536 -15.43 -25.45 -42.34
CA SER A 536 -14.95 -24.97 -43.64
C SER A 536 -14.08 -23.72 -43.53
N ALA A 537 -14.33 -22.84 -42.56
CA ALA A 537 -13.56 -21.60 -42.39
C ALA A 537 -12.10 -21.86 -41.99
N TRP A 538 -11.80 -22.99 -41.35
CA TRP A 538 -10.43 -23.39 -41.02
C TRP A 538 -9.58 -23.61 -42.27
N GLU A 539 -10.09 -24.42 -43.20
CA GLU A 539 -9.42 -24.79 -44.44
C GLU A 539 -9.47 -23.68 -45.50
N ASP A 540 -10.57 -22.91 -45.55
CA ASP A 540 -10.80 -21.91 -46.61
C ASP A 540 -10.23 -20.52 -46.29
N ALA A 541 -10.15 -20.15 -45.01
CA ALA A 541 -9.86 -18.77 -44.61
C ALA A 541 -8.80 -18.64 -43.51
N LEU A 542 -8.91 -19.39 -42.41
CA LEU A 542 -8.08 -19.16 -41.22
C LEU A 542 -6.64 -19.63 -41.42
N LEU A 543 -6.43 -20.86 -41.92
CA LEU A 543 -5.11 -21.43 -42.16
C LEU A 543 -4.43 -20.86 -43.41
N PRO A 544 -5.12 -20.69 -44.57
CA PRO A 544 -4.53 -20.05 -45.74
C PRO A 544 -4.11 -18.60 -45.51
N ALA A 545 -4.76 -17.88 -44.59
CA ALA A 545 -4.37 -16.51 -44.24
C ALA A 545 -3.08 -16.44 -43.38
N ARG A 546 -2.66 -17.56 -42.77
CA ARG A 546 -1.57 -17.64 -41.78
C ARG A 546 -0.36 -18.47 -42.24
N LEU A 547 -0.50 -19.19 -43.34
CA LEU A 547 0.52 -20.06 -43.91
C LEU A 547 0.73 -19.71 -45.38
N THR A 548 1.98 -19.80 -45.84
CA THR A 548 2.32 -19.43 -47.22
C THR A 548 1.94 -20.52 -48.23
N ASP A 549 2.03 -21.78 -47.83
CA ASP A 549 1.91 -22.97 -48.69
C ASP A 549 0.85 -23.97 -48.18
N TYR A 550 -0.21 -23.47 -47.57
CA TYR A 550 -1.28 -24.33 -47.05
C TYR A 550 -1.94 -25.15 -48.17
N THR A 551 -2.02 -26.46 -47.99
CA THR A 551 -2.67 -27.39 -48.92
C THR A 551 -3.75 -28.19 -48.20
N ALA A 552 -4.86 -28.43 -48.89
CA ALA A 552 -5.98 -29.20 -48.36
C ALA A 552 -5.51 -30.61 -47.94
N GLY A 553 -5.85 -31.01 -46.71
CA GLY A 553 -5.41 -32.28 -46.10
C GLY A 553 -4.14 -32.17 -45.22
N GLY A 554 -3.53 -30.98 -45.10
CA GLY A 554 -2.42 -30.76 -44.18
C GLY A 554 -2.78 -31.02 -42.71
N LEU A 555 -4.00 -30.67 -42.31
CA LEU A 555 -4.55 -30.99 -40.98
C LEU A 555 -4.70 -32.49 -40.77
N ASP A 556 -5.20 -33.24 -41.76
CA ASP A 556 -5.39 -34.70 -41.68
C ASP A 556 -4.08 -35.42 -41.39
N GLU A 557 -2.98 -34.92 -41.95
CA GLU A 557 -1.65 -35.48 -41.73
C GLU A 557 -1.16 -35.28 -40.30
N LEU A 558 -1.46 -34.12 -39.69
CA LEU A 558 -1.14 -33.87 -38.28
C LEU A 558 -2.05 -34.67 -37.34
N CYS A 559 -3.33 -34.79 -37.67
CA CYS A 559 -4.28 -35.60 -36.91
C CYS A 559 -3.91 -37.09 -36.95
N ARG A 560 -3.53 -37.61 -38.12
CA ARG A 560 -3.08 -39.01 -38.28
C ARG A 560 -1.80 -39.31 -37.49
N SER A 561 -0.93 -38.30 -37.31
CA SER A 561 0.27 -38.43 -36.49
C SER A 561 -0.01 -38.42 -34.98
N GLY A 562 -1.26 -38.18 -34.57
CA GLY A 562 -1.67 -38.10 -33.17
C GLY A 562 -1.28 -36.79 -32.48
N LYS A 563 -0.72 -35.82 -33.20
CA LYS A 563 -0.30 -34.52 -32.65
C LYS A 563 -1.46 -33.56 -32.40
N LEU A 564 -2.58 -33.72 -33.12
CA LEU A 564 -3.76 -32.87 -33.01
C LEU A 564 -5.02 -33.72 -32.91
N VAL A 565 -5.99 -33.27 -32.12
CA VAL A 565 -7.32 -33.86 -32.01
C VAL A 565 -8.36 -32.76 -32.16
N TRP A 566 -9.25 -32.91 -33.13
CA TRP A 566 -10.39 -32.02 -33.29
C TRP A 566 -11.57 -32.53 -32.47
N THR A 567 -12.13 -31.67 -31.63
CA THR A 567 -13.32 -31.99 -30.85
C THR A 567 -14.39 -30.94 -31.09
N ARG A 568 -15.65 -31.37 -31.00
CA ARG A 568 -16.80 -30.46 -31.04
C ARG A 568 -17.27 -30.23 -29.61
N ILE A 569 -17.15 -29.00 -29.13
CA ILE A 569 -17.67 -28.59 -27.83
C ILE A 569 -19.20 -28.71 -27.88
N GLY A 570 -19.78 -29.47 -26.94
CA GLY A 570 -21.23 -29.70 -26.87
C GLY A 570 -21.79 -30.73 -27.85
N ALA A 571 -20.97 -31.61 -28.43
CA ALA A 571 -21.51 -32.74 -29.19
C ALA A 571 -22.42 -33.62 -28.30
N PRO A 572 -23.67 -33.94 -28.71
CA PRO A 572 -24.45 -34.94 -28.00
C PRO A 572 -23.66 -36.26 -28.00
N ALA A 573 -23.72 -37.02 -26.89
CA ALA A 573 -22.90 -38.21 -26.61
C ALA A 573 -22.98 -39.36 -27.65
N ARG A 574 -23.69 -39.18 -28.77
CA ARG A 574 -23.77 -40.09 -29.92
C ARG A 574 -23.05 -39.49 -31.13
N ALA A 575 -21.74 -39.41 -31.06
CA ALA A 575 -20.88 -39.41 -32.25
C ALA A 575 -19.49 -39.98 -31.91
N ALA A 576 -19.43 -41.01 -31.06
CA ALA A 576 -18.29 -41.92 -31.00
C ALA A 576 -18.60 -43.10 -31.94
N GLY A 577 -18.41 -42.87 -33.23
CA GLY A 577 -18.24 -43.93 -34.22
C GLY A 577 -16.86 -43.73 -34.82
N THR A 578 -15.92 -44.61 -34.47
CA THR A 578 -14.58 -44.69 -35.06
C THR A 578 -14.55 -45.91 -35.99
N PRO A 579 -13.68 -45.95 -37.02
CA PRO A 579 -12.82 -44.91 -37.57
C PRO A 579 -13.38 -44.23 -38.83
#